data_AF-A0A957JQG2-F1
#
_entry.id   AF-A0A957JQG2-F1
#
_cell.length_a   1.000
_cell.length_b   1.000
_cell.length_c   1.000
_cell.angle_alpha   90.00
_cell.angle_beta   90.00
_cell.angle_gamma   90.00
#
_symmetry.space_group_name_H-M   'P 1'
#
loop_
_entity.id
_entity.type
_entity.pdbx_description
1 polymer ?
#
loop_
_entity_poly.entity_id
_entity_poly.type
_entity_poly.pdbx_seq_one_letter_code
_entity_poly.pdbx_strand_id
1 'polypeptide(L)'
;MAILDPILDRLQRWIGTNNMAYFFLLPNLLIFGVFVLFPMLLNFYYALTGGTNLFPQERPFVGLDNFATLFDCRSFFDPNSCREDLFWRAVFNTAVFVFFQVGGMVLISLITALVLNSKIRARGFFRSVFFY
;
A
#
# COMPACT_ATOMS: atom_id res chain seq x y z
N MET A 1 -27.06 -23.40 -11.57
CA MET A 1 -25.76 -23.96 -11.12
C MET A 1 -25.34 -25.20 -11.92
N ALA A 2 -26.25 -26.00 -12.48
CA ALA A 2 -25.95 -27.26 -13.19
C ALA A 2 -25.14 -27.21 -14.51
N ILE A 3 -24.81 -26.03 -15.06
CA ILE A 3 -24.14 -25.91 -16.37
C ILE A 3 -22.61 -25.83 -16.23
N LEU A 4 -22.12 -25.35 -15.08
CA LEU A 4 -20.69 -25.21 -14.83
C LEU A 4 -20.07 -26.47 -14.22
N ASP A 5 -20.86 -27.31 -13.56
CA ASP A 5 -20.42 -28.55 -12.91
C ASP A 5 -19.66 -29.51 -13.86
N PRO A 6 -20.13 -29.82 -15.09
CA PRO A 6 -19.40 -30.72 -15.97
C PRO A 6 -18.06 -30.14 -16.48
N ILE A 7 -17.98 -28.80 -16.58
CA ILE A 7 -16.76 -28.10 -17.00
C ILE A 7 -15.75 -28.06 -15.84
N LEU A 8 -16.25 -27.76 -14.64
CA LEU A 8 -15.46 -27.75 -13.41
C LEU A 8 -14.95 -29.16 -13.10
N ASP A 9 -15.75 -30.21 -13.21
CA ASP A 9 -15.31 -31.59 -13.00
C ASP A 9 -14.22 -32.04 -14.00
N ARG A 10 -14.33 -31.58 -15.25
CA ARG A 10 -13.31 -31.83 -16.28
C ARG A 10 -11.99 -31.13 -15.93
N LEU A 11 -12.09 -29.88 -15.47
CA LEU A 11 -10.96 -29.05 -15.07
C LEU A 11 -10.31 -29.58 -13.78
N GLN A 12 -11.11 -30.05 -12.81
CA GLN A 12 -10.69 -30.64 -11.55
C GLN A 12 -9.85 -31.89 -11.75
N ARG A 13 -10.23 -32.73 -12.74
CA ARG A 13 -9.47 -33.94 -13.09
C ARG A 13 -8.13 -33.62 -13.75
N TRP A 14 -8.01 -32.47 -14.42
CA TRP A 14 -6.79 -32.03 -15.09
C TRP A 14 -5.81 -31.32 -14.16
N ILE A 15 -6.34 -30.45 -13.29
CA ILE A 15 -5.55 -29.55 -12.44
C ILE A 15 -5.35 -30.13 -11.02
N GLY A 16 -6.20 -31.09 -10.61
CA GLY A 16 -6.22 -31.67 -9.27
C GLY A 16 -7.05 -30.82 -8.29
N THR A 17 -7.71 -31.46 -7.33
CA THR A 17 -8.59 -30.82 -6.34
C THR A 17 -7.91 -29.68 -5.57
N ASN A 18 -6.63 -29.83 -5.23
CA ASN A 18 -5.86 -28.81 -4.51
C ASN A 18 -5.63 -27.53 -5.32
N ASN A 19 -5.51 -27.63 -6.65
CA ASN A 19 -5.17 -26.49 -7.50
C ASN A 19 -6.41 -25.73 -8.00
N MET A 20 -7.60 -26.27 -7.74
CA MET A 20 -8.88 -25.60 -8.02
C MET A 20 -9.02 -24.27 -7.27
N ALA A 21 -8.41 -24.15 -6.08
CA ALA A 21 -8.34 -22.92 -5.32
C ALA A 21 -7.62 -21.80 -6.09
N TYR A 22 -6.51 -22.11 -6.79
CA TYR A 22 -5.81 -21.13 -7.61
C TYR A 22 -6.64 -20.69 -8.81
N PHE A 23 -7.44 -21.58 -9.40
CA PHE A 23 -8.32 -21.21 -10.51
C PHE A 23 -9.38 -20.18 -10.10
N PHE A 24 -9.98 -20.32 -8.92
CA PHE A 24 -10.91 -19.32 -8.39
C PHE A 24 -10.22 -18.01 -7.99
N LEU A 25 -8.96 -18.07 -7.57
CA LEU A 25 -8.14 -16.88 -7.25
C LEU A 25 -7.60 -16.17 -8.50
N LEU A 26 -7.43 -16.89 -9.61
CA LEU A 26 -6.76 -16.41 -10.83
C LEU A 26 -7.38 -15.13 -11.40
N PRO A 27 -8.72 -14.97 -11.52
CA PRO A 27 -9.32 -13.74 -12.04
C PRO A 27 -8.99 -12.52 -11.17
N ASN A 28 -9.05 -12.67 -9.85
CA ASN A 28 -8.70 -11.60 -8.93
C ASN A 28 -7.20 -11.29 -8.98
N LEU A 29 -6.35 -12.33 -9.01
CA LEU A 29 -4.90 -12.16 -9.09
C LEU A 29 -4.47 -11.50 -10.40
N LEU A 30 -5.17 -11.78 -11.51
CA LEU A 30 -4.90 -11.16 -12.80
C LEU A 30 -5.24 -9.67 -12.77
N ILE A 31 -6.41 -9.29 -12.24
CA ILE A 31 -6.79 -7.89 -12.07
C ILE A 31 -5.77 -7.18 -11.16
N PHE A 32 -5.45 -7.76 -10.00
CA PHE A 32 -4.44 -7.22 -9.10
C PHE A 32 -3.07 -7.08 -9.78
N GLY A 33 -2.65 -8.08 -10.54
CA GLY A 33 -1.39 -8.09 -11.26
C GLY A 33 -1.30 -6.97 -12.29
N VAL A 34 -2.35 -6.76 -13.08
CA VAL A 34 -2.37 -5.75 -14.15
C VAL A 34 -2.54 -4.33 -13.60
N PHE A 35 -3.36 -4.13 -12.57
CA PHE A 35 -3.70 -2.79 -12.10
C PHE A 35 -2.90 -2.32 -10.87
N VAL A 36 -2.27 -3.23 -10.13
CA VAL A 36 -1.48 -2.89 -8.95
C VAL A 36 -0.01 -3.24 -9.17
N LEU A 37 0.27 -4.50 -9.49
CA LEU A 37 1.66 -4.98 -9.54
C LEU A 37 2.42 -4.42 -10.76
N PHE A 38 1.78 -4.37 -11.92
CA PHE A 38 2.37 -3.79 -13.13
C PHE A 38 2.75 -2.30 -12.99
N PRO A 39 1.84 -1.38 -12.59
CA PRO A 39 2.24 0.01 -12.38
C PRO A 39 3.24 0.18 -11.24
N MET A 40 3.21 -0.66 -10.21
CA MET A 40 4.23 -0.67 -9.16
C MET A 40 5.62 -0.99 -9.73
N LEU A 41 5.75 -2.03 -10.57
CA LEU A 41 7.02 -2.37 -11.24
C LEU A 41 7.48 -1.27 -12.20
N LEU A 42 6.55 -0.62 -12.92
CA LEU A 42 6.88 0.53 -13.75
C LEU A 42 7.43 1.70 -12.95
N ASN A 43 6.92 1.95 -11.73
CA ASN A 43 7.48 2.98 -10.84
C ASN A 43 8.93 2.67 -10.43
N PHE A 44 9.26 1.39 -10.19
CA PHE A 44 10.65 0.99 -9.96
C PHE A 44 11.54 1.25 -11.18
N TYR A 45 11.05 0.95 -12.38
CA TYR A 45 11.76 1.29 -13.62
C TYR A 45 11.94 2.81 -13.75
N TYR A 46 10.90 3.60 -13.46
CA TYR A 46 10.97 5.06 -13.48
C TYR A 46 11.96 5.64 -12.50
N ALA A 47 12.13 5.04 -11.31
CA ALA A 47 13.15 5.46 -10.37
C ALA A 47 14.59 5.32 -10.91
N LEU A 48 14.82 4.40 -11.85
CA LEU A 48 16.13 4.15 -12.49
C LEU A 48 16.34 4.93 -13.80
N THR A 49 15.29 5.59 -14.31
CA THR A 49 15.35 6.40 -15.52
C THR A 49 15.24 7.89 -15.20
N GLY A 50 15.89 8.72 -16.00
CA GLY A 50 15.86 10.18 -15.85
C GLY A 50 14.81 10.85 -16.74
N GLY A 51 14.52 12.12 -16.49
CA GLY A 51 13.73 12.98 -17.37
C GLY A 51 12.24 13.10 -17.03
N THR A 52 11.58 14.07 -17.67
CA THR A 52 10.18 14.47 -17.43
C THR A 52 9.17 13.84 -18.39
N ASN A 53 9.62 13.10 -19.41
CA ASN A 53 8.77 12.54 -20.46
C ASN A 53 7.84 11.45 -19.92
N LEU A 54 6.62 11.33 -20.46
CA LEU A 54 5.63 10.35 -19.97
C LEU A 54 5.96 8.91 -20.39
N PHE A 55 6.60 8.74 -21.55
CA PHE A 55 6.88 7.43 -22.12
C PHE A 55 8.26 6.90 -21.70
N PRO A 56 8.36 5.63 -21.25
CA PRO A 56 9.63 5.03 -20.83
C PRO A 56 10.69 4.97 -21.94
N GLN A 57 10.26 4.92 -23.22
CA GLN A 57 11.18 4.84 -24.37
C GLN A 57 11.96 6.14 -24.61
N GLU A 58 11.45 7.27 -24.12
CA GLU A 58 12.02 8.61 -24.31
C GLU A 58 12.80 9.08 -23.08
N ARG A 59 13.03 8.18 -22.11
CA ARG A 59 13.77 8.47 -20.89
C ARG A 59 15.18 7.89 -20.94
N PRO A 60 16.23 8.69 -20.71
CA PRO A 60 17.58 8.14 -20.57
C PRO A 60 17.65 7.22 -19.34
N PHE A 61 18.29 6.06 -19.49
CA PHE A 61 18.58 5.19 -18.36
C PHE A 61 19.76 5.76 -17.56
N VAL A 62 19.48 6.25 -16.36
CA VAL A 62 20.48 6.91 -15.48
C VAL A 62 20.95 5.99 -14.34
N GLY A 63 20.41 4.77 -14.24
CA GLY A 63 20.79 3.81 -13.22
C GLY A 63 20.46 4.30 -11.82
N LEU A 64 21.47 4.40 -10.95
CA LEU A 64 21.30 4.80 -9.55
C LEU A 64 21.56 6.30 -9.30
N ASP A 65 21.76 7.10 -10.34
CA ASP A 65 22.13 8.51 -10.20
C ASP A 65 21.03 9.35 -9.50
N ASN A 66 19.77 9.03 -9.75
CA ASN A 66 18.63 9.62 -9.04
C ASN A 66 18.71 9.36 -7.52
N PHE A 67 19.08 8.13 -7.13
CA PHE A 67 19.24 7.79 -5.72
C PHE A 67 20.46 8.49 -5.11
N ALA A 68 21.59 8.53 -5.84
CA ALA A 68 22.79 9.23 -5.39
C ALA A 68 22.50 10.72 -5.15
N THR A 69 21.74 11.37 -6.04
CA THR A 69 21.31 12.77 -5.89
C THR A 69 20.40 12.98 -4.68
N LEU A 70 19.49 12.03 -4.41
CA LEU A 70 18.58 12.09 -3.24
C LEU A 70 19.31 11.89 -1.90
N PHE A 71 20.38 11.09 -1.89
CA PHE A 71 21.19 10.83 -0.69
C PHE A 71 22.40 11.78 -0.55
N ASP A 72 22.64 12.66 -1.52
CA ASP A 72 23.66 13.72 -1.46
C ASP A 72 23.22 14.83 -0.49
N CYS A 73 23.39 14.54 0.80
CA CYS A 73 23.05 15.41 1.92
C CYS A 73 24.30 15.72 2.74
N ARG A 74 24.53 17.01 3.02
CA ARG A 74 25.60 17.41 3.95
C ARG A 74 25.30 17.02 5.39
N SER A 75 24.02 16.98 5.78
CA SER A 75 23.57 16.53 7.09
C SER A 75 22.18 15.90 6.99
N PHE A 76 22.05 14.63 7.39
CA PHE A 76 20.75 13.95 7.45
C PHE A 76 19.80 14.52 8.53
N PHE A 77 20.32 15.32 9.46
CA PHE A 77 19.54 15.97 10.51
C PHE A 77 18.97 17.34 10.12
N ASP A 78 19.44 17.93 9.00
CA ASP A 78 18.88 19.16 8.46
C ASP A 78 18.31 18.89 7.05
N PRO A 79 16.97 18.82 6.90
CA PRO A 79 16.33 18.54 5.63
C PRO A 79 16.56 19.64 4.57
N ASN A 80 17.08 20.81 4.94
CA ASN A 80 17.45 21.88 3.99
C ASN A 80 18.89 21.74 3.46
N SER A 81 19.67 20.79 3.98
CA SER A 81 21.09 20.61 3.61
C SER A 81 21.31 19.59 2.48
N CYS A 82 20.23 18.92 2.06
CA CYS A 82 20.20 18.00 0.93
C CYS A 82 20.08 18.74 -0.40
N ARG A 83 20.64 18.18 -1.46
CA ARG A 83 20.51 18.73 -2.82
C ARG A 83 19.05 18.82 -3.29
N GLU A 84 18.22 17.86 -2.86
CA GLU A 84 16.76 17.85 -3.05
C GLU A 84 16.05 18.11 -1.71
N ASP A 85 15.95 19.39 -1.34
CA ASP A 85 15.37 19.86 -0.08
C ASP A 85 13.85 19.57 0.02
N LEU A 86 13.14 19.67 -1.10
CA LEU A 86 11.70 19.40 -1.19
C LEU A 86 11.35 17.95 -0.81
N PHE A 87 12.15 16.98 -1.26
CA PHE A 87 11.93 15.56 -0.97
C PHE A 87 12.09 15.27 0.52
N TRP A 88 13.21 15.68 1.12
CA TRP A 88 13.49 15.40 2.53
C TRP A 88 12.55 16.16 3.49
N ARG A 89 12.14 17.39 3.13
CA ARG A 89 11.11 18.11 3.88
C ARG A 89 9.76 17.41 3.81
N ALA A 90 9.36 16.91 2.64
CA ALA A 90 8.13 16.15 2.49
C ALA A 90 8.17 14.86 3.34
N VAL A 91 9.26 14.10 3.27
CA VAL A 91 9.46 12.88 4.07
C VAL A 91 9.35 13.17 5.57
N PHE A 92 10.05 14.21 6.07
CA PHE A 92 10.00 14.57 7.49
C PHE A 92 8.59 15.00 7.91
N ASN A 93 7.92 15.84 7.13
CA ASN A 93 6.55 16.27 7.41
C ASN A 93 5.57 15.09 7.42
N THR A 94 5.68 14.16 6.46
CA THR A 94 4.86 12.95 6.42
C THR A 94 5.14 12.06 7.63
N ALA A 95 6.40 11.86 8.01
CA ALA A 95 6.76 11.06 9.18
C ALA A 95 6.18 11.65 10.47
N VAL A 96 6.36 12.95 10.68
CA VAL A 96 5.79 13.67 11.82
C VAL A 96 4.27 13.60 11.82
N PHE A 97 3.64 13.84 10.66
CA PHE A 97 2.19 13.75 10.49
C PHE A 97 1.66 12.35 10.83
N VAL A 98 2.24 11.29 10.27
CA VAL A 98 1.84 9.90 10.53
C VAL A 98 2.02 9.56 12.01
N PHE A 99 3.12 9.97 12.63
CA PHE A 99 3.36 9.70 14.05
C PHE A 99 2.27 10.31 14.93
N PHE A 100 1.96 11.60 14.76
CA PHE A 100 0.93 12.27 15.55
C PHE A 100 -0.48 11.81 15.20
N GLN A 101 -0.76 11.57 13.91
CA GLN A 101 -2.08 11.12 13.45
C GLN A 101 -2.39 9.71 13.97
N VAL A 102 -1.50 8.75 13.72
CA VAL A 102 -1.71 7.36 14.15
C VAL A 102 -1.66 7.27 15.68
N GLY A 103 -0.69 7.95 16.31
CA GLY A 103 -0.60 8.01 17.77
C GLY A 103 -1.86 8.57 18.40
N GLY A 104 -2.34 9.71 17.90
CA GLY A 104 -3.59 10.34 18.36
C GLY A 104 -4.82 9.47 18.14
N MET A 105 -4.95 8.86 16.95
CA MET A 105 -6.04 7.95 16.62
C MET A 105 -6.07 6.76 17.59
N VAL A 106 -4.93 6.08 17.79
CA VAL A 106 -4.84 4.92 18.69
C VAL A 106 -5.14 5.32 20.13
N LEU A 107 -4.61 6.46 20.60
CA LEU A 107 -4.88 6.96 21.96
C LEU A 107 -6.38 7.21 22.18
N ILE A 108 -7.02 7.94 21.26
CA ILE A 108 -8.45 8.25 21.36
C ILE A 108 -9.28 6.96 21.27
N SER A 109 -8.99 6.08 20.31
CA SER A 109 -9.67 4.79 20.18
C SER A 109 -9.53 3.93 21.43
N LEU A 110 -8.34 3.91 22.05
CA LEU A 110 -8.09 3.16 23.28
C LEU A 110 -8.84 3.76 24.48
N ILE A 111 -8.82 5.08 24.64
CA ILE A 111 -9.57 5.77 25.71
C ILE A 111 -11.06 5.46 25.56
N THR A 112 -11.62 5.61 24.36
CA THR A 112 -13.02 5.29 24.09
C THR A 112 -13.31 3.81 24.36
N ALA A 113 -12.44 2.88 23.94
CA ALA A 113 -12.60 1.46 24.23
C ALA A 113 -12.62 1.15 25.73
N LEU A 114 -11.73 1.78 26.52
CA LEU A 114 -11.67 1.61 27.98
C LEU A 114 -12.92 2.18 28.67
N VAL A 115 -13.37 3.36 28.26
CA VAL A 115 -14.61 3.96 28.76
C VAL A 115 -15.78 3.02 28.49
N LEU A 116 -15.95 2.55 27.24
CA LEU A 116 -17.03 1.63 26.84
C LEU A 116 -16.96 0.25 27.54
N ASN A 117 -15.76 -0.20 27.90
CA ASN A 117 -15.57 -1.45 28.64
C ASN A 117 -15.99 -1.36 30.12
N SER A 118 -16.08 -0.15 30.67
CA SER A 118 -16.50 0.07 32.05
C SER A 118 -18.01 -0.21 32.28
N LYS A 119 -18.44 -0.26 33.54
CA LYS A 119 -19.86 -0.49 33.90
C LYS A 119 -20.67 0.80 33.69
N ILE A 120 -20.94 1.16 32.44
CA ILE A 120 -21.79 2.30 32.08
C ILE A 120 -23.26 1.88 31.95
N ARG A 121 -24.19 2.76 32.38
CA ARG A 121 -25.63 2.63 32.11
C ARG A 121 -25.87 2.91 30.62
N ALA A 122 -26.61 2.03 29.94
CA ALA A 122 -26.82 2.01 28.47
C ALA A 122 -25.63 1.57 27.58
N ARG A 123 -24.77 0.65 28.05
CA ARG A 123 -23.64 0.05 27.29
C ARG A 123 -23.95 -0.37 25.85
N GLY A 124 -25.12 -0.96 25.60
CA GLY A 124 -25.51 -1.43 24.27
C GLY A 124 -25.65 -0.30 23.23
N PHE A 125 -26.21 0.83 23.65
CA PHE A 125 -26.39 2.00 22.77
C PHE A 125 -25.05 2.64 22.40
N PHE A 126 -24.18 2.89 23.38
CA PHE A 126 -22.85 3.47 23.11
C PHE A 126 -21.96 2.57 22.26
N ARG A 127 -22.03 1.24 22.43
CA ARG A 127 -21.28 0.32 21.59
C ARG A 127 -21.75 0.35 20.13
N SER A 128 -23.07 0.44 19.89
CA SER A 128 -23.59 0.49 18.52
C SER A 128 -23.22 1.79 17.78
N VAL A 129 -23.14 2.94 18.46
CA VAL A 129 -22.80 4.23 17.81
C VAL A 129 -21.31 4.36 17.47
N PHE A 130 -20.43 3.71 18.24
CA PHE A 130 -18.98 3.80 18.04
C PHE A 130 -18.39 2.69 17.17
N PHE A 131 -19.04 1.52 17.09
CA PHE A 131 -18.55 0.36 16.32
C PHE A 131 -19.29 0.15 14.99
N TYR A 132 -20.36 0.91 14.72
CA TYR A 132 -21.16 0.84 13.50
C TYR A 132 -21.18 2.20 12.80
#